data_AF-A0A7K4FUA6-F1
#
_entry.id   AF-A0A7K4FUA6-F1
#
_cell.length_a   1.000
_cell.length_b   1.000
_cell.length_c   1.000
_cell.angle_alpha   90.00
_cell.angle_beta   90.00
_cell.angle_gamma   90.00
#
_symmetry.space_group_name_H-M   'P 1'
#
loop_
_entity.id
_entity.type
_entity.pdbx_description
1 polymer ?
#
loop_
_entity_poly.entity_id
_entity_poly.type
_entity_poly.pdbx_seq_one_letter_code
_entity_poly.pdbx_strand_id
1 'polypeptide(L)'
;MEAINSSVNLDALNKAIDEVFYGEIDSTILYYLQSCVNCKACEAACPFTPTSLKYSPVNKAEVSRELYRYRFTVWGRTVGRFVGGSKKYLSLSEAETMFDYNWYCTNCGACMFVCPMGIDSGALINLMKEAA
;
A
#
# COMPACT_ATOMS: atom_id res chain seq x y z
N MET A 1 -5.16 -29.36 0.04
CA MET A 1 -5.33 -28.62 1.31
C MET A 1 -4.11 -28.88 2.19
N GLU A 2 -2.93 -28.60 1.66
CA GLU A 2 -1.70 -28.59 2.46
C GLU A 2 -1.54 -27.18 3.01
N ALA A 3 -1.51 -27.09 4.33
CA ALA A 3 -1.11 -25.89 5.03
C ALA A 3 0.30 -25.53 4.57
N ILE A 4 0.41 -24.44 3.80
CA ILE A 4 1.68 -23.78 3.52
C ILE A 4 2.13 -23.18 4.85
N ASN A 5 2.82 -24.01 5.62
CA ASN A 5 3.49 -23.65 6.84
C ASN A 5 4.83 -22.99 6.45
N SER A 6 4.76 -21.88 5.70
CA SER A 6 5.85 -20.92 5.64
C SER A 6 5.46 -19.83 6.62
N SER A 7 5.98 -19.93 7.84
CA SER A 7 6.01 -18.77 8.73
C SER A 7 6.73 -17.65 7.98
N VAL A 8 5.98 -16.74 7.36
CA VAL A 8 6.54 -15.50 6.82
C VAL A 8 7.33 -14.89 7.97
N ASN A 9 8.63 -14.73 7.79
CA ASN A 9 9.46 -14.12 8.81
C ASN A 9 9.11 -12.64 8.86
N LEU A 10 8.15 -12.30 9.73
CA LEU A 10 7.65 -10.94 9.90
C LEU A 10 8.76 -9.95 10.25
N ASP A 11 9.79 -10.40 10.97
CA ASP A 11 10.93 -9.55 11.31
C ASP A 11 11.76 -9.20 10.07
N ALA A 12 11.94 -10.16 9.15
CA ALA A 12 12.60 -9.92 7.88
C ALA A 12 11.77 -8.97 6.98
N LEU A 13 10.45 -9.16 6.91
CA LEU A 13 9.56 -8.27 6.16
C LEU A 13 9.56 -6.85 6.73
N ASN A 14 9.47 -6.71 8.06
CA ASN A 14 9.51 -5.41 8.71
C ASN A 14 10.83 -4.69 8.44
N LYS A 15 11.94 -5.43 8.45
CA LYS A 15 13.25 -4.89 8.08
C LYS A 15 13.30 -4.46 6.61
N ALA A 16 12.74 -5.24 5.70
CA ALA A 16 12.70 -4.89 4.28
C ALA A 16 11.83 -3.65 4.01
N ILE A 17 10.70 -3.51 4.71
CA ILE A 17 9.89 -2.28 4.69
C ILE A 17 10.72 -1.10 5.24
N ASP A 18 11.42 -1.29 6.35
CA ASP A 18 12.29 -0.27 6.96
C ASP A 18 13.42 0.20 6.03
N GLU A 19 14.06 -0.70 5.28
CA GLU A 19 15.18 -0.40 4.39
C GLU A 19 14.74 0.09 3.00
N VAL A 20 13.80 -0.61 2.36
CA VAL A 20 13.37 -0.34 0.98
C VAL A 20 12.29 0.74 0.95
N PHE A 21 11.15 0.48 1.60
CA PHE A 21 10.01 1.38 1.50
C PHE A 21 10.31 2.76 2.08
N TYR A 22 10.93 2.85 3.26
CA TYR A 22 11.28 4.15 3.84
C TYR A 22 12.57 4.75 3.28
N GLY A 23 13.48 3.93 2.73
CA GLY A 23 14.71 4.41 2.10
C GLY A 23 14.46 5.14 0.79
N GLU A 24 13.47 4.69 0.01
CA GLU A 24 13.14 5.22 -1.31
C GLU A 24 12.06 6.32 -1.29
N ILE A 25 11.68 6.84 -0.12
CA ILE A 25 10.72 7.96 -0.04
C ILE A 25 11.39 9.25 -0.53
N ASP A 26 11.13 9.58 -1.77
CA ASP A 26 11.46 10.88 -2.36
C ASP A 26 10.28 11.88 -2.27
N SER A 27 10.45 13.08 -2.81
CA SER A 27 9.40 14.11 -2.84
C SER A 27 8.15 13.67 -3.62
N THR A 28 8.32 12.83 -4.62
CA THR A 28 7.26 12.36 -5.53
C THR A 28 6.40 11.30 -4.83
N ILE A 29 7.03 10.31 -4.22
CA ILE A 29 6.38 9.30 -3.37
C ILE A 29 5.68 9.97 -2.19
N LEU A 30 6.31 10.95 -1.56
CA LEU A 30 5.68 11.70 -0.47
C LEU A 30 4.41 12.44 -0.93
N TYR A 31 4.43 13.03 -2.12
CA TYR A 31 3.24 13.62 -2.73
C TYR A 31 2.14 12.58 -2.96
N TYR A 32 2.47 11.39 -3.47
CA TYR A 32 1.51 10.30 -3.69
C TYR A 32 0.90 9.74 -2.39
N LEU A 33 1.69 9.71 -1.32
CA LEU A 33 1.26 9.24 0.00
C LEU A 33 0.30 10.22 0.68
N GLN A 34 0.51 11.53 0.52
CA GLN A 34 -0.29 12.56 1.20
C GLN A 34 -1.52 13.03 0.41
N SER A 35 -1.43 13.08 -0.92
CA SER A 35 -2.44 13.78 -1.73
C SER A 35 -3.71 12.97 -2.00
N CYS A 36 -3.74 11.69 -1.63
CA CYS A 36 -4.90 10.84 -1.88
C CYS A 36 -6.08 11.27 -0.99
N VAL A 37 -7.18 11.69 -1.62
CA VAL A 37 -8.44 12.08 -0.94
C VAL A 37 -9.50 10.99 -0.94
N ASN A 38 -9.15 9.75 -1.31
CA ASN A 38 -10.07 8.61 -1.39
C ASN A 38 -11.32 8.85 -2.27
N CYS A 39 -11.16 9.59 -3.37
CA CYS A 39 -12.23 9.85 -4.34
C CYS A 39 -12.62 8.63 -5.20
N LYS A 40 -11.78 7.57 -5.21
CA LYS A 40 -12.00 6.30 -5.92
C LYS A 40 -12.17 6.41 -7.44
N ALA A 41 -11.80 7.54 -8.06
CA ALA A 41 -11.83 7.68 -9.52
C ALA A 41 -10.99 6.60 -10.25
N CYS A 42 -9.89 6.15 -9.64
CA CYS A 42 -9.02 5.11 -10.19
C CYS A 42 -9.57 3.68 -10.09
N GLU A 43 -10.64 3.46 -9.33
CA GLU A 43 -11.27 2.14 -9.18
C GLU A 43 -11.88 1.67 -10.50
N ALA A 44 -12.64 2.53 -11.18
CA ALA A 44 -13.26 2.22 -12.46
C ALA A 44 -12.25 1.94 -13.60
N ALA A 45 -11.02 2.46 -13.48
CA ALA A 45 -10.00 2.32 -14.51
C ALA A 45 -9.15 1.04 -14.37
N CYS A 46 -9.16 0.39 -13.20
CA CYS A 46 -8.29 -0.74 -12.94
C CYS A 46 -8.88 -2.06 -13.48
N PRO A 47 -8.14 -2.83 -14.31
CA PRO A 47 -8.65 -4.09 -14.89
C PRO A 47 -9.02 -5.16 -13.86
N PHE A 48 -8.44 -5.11 -12.66
CA PHE A 48 -8.68 -6.09 -11.60
C PHE A 48 -9.82 -5.70 -10.66
N THR A 49 -10.32 -4.47 -10.72
CA THR A 49 -11.43 -4.04 -9.86
C THR A 49 -12.74 -4.79 -10.14
N PRO A 50 -13.10 -5.12 -11.41
CA PRO A 50 -14.32 -5.89 -11.69
C PRO A 50 -14.37 -7.28 -11.03
N THR A 51 -13.23 -7.89 -10.69
CA THR A 51 -13.23 -9.18 -10.00
C THR A 51 -13.53 -9.02 -8.51
N SER A 52 -13.04 -7.95 -7.89
CA SER A 52 -13.36 -7.57 -6.51
C SER A 52 -12.89 -6.14 -6.22
N LEU A 53 -13.71 -5.38 -5.50
CA LEU A 53 -13.38 -4.03 -5.02
C LEU A 53 -12.13 -4.00 -4.13
N LYS A 54 -11.74 -5.15 -3.56
CA LYS A 54 -10.49 -5.27 -2.78
C LYS A 54 -9.25 -4.94 -3.61
N TYR A 55 -9.30 -5.17 -4.93
CA TYR A 55 -8.20 -4.90 -5.84
C TYR A 55 -8.19 -3.48 -6.41
N SER A 56 -9.03 -2.59 -5.89
CA SER A 56 -9.00 -1.17 -6.24
C SER A 56 -7.60 -0.57 -6.02
N PRO A 57 -7.07 0.26 -6.93
CA PRO A 57 -5.76 0.89 -6.77
C PRO A 57 -5.64 1.73 -5.49
N VAL A 58 -6.76 2.28 -5.00
CA VAL A 58 -6.77 3.00 -3.73
C VAL A 58 -6.42 2.05 -2.58
N ASN A 59 -7.12 0.92 -2.50
CA ASN A 59 -6.98 -0.07 -1.42
C ASN A 59 -5.59 -0.73 -1.45
N LYS A 60 -5.08 -1.04 -2.65
CA LYS A 60 -3.71 -1.57 -2.83
C LYS A 60 -2.66 -0.59 -2.27
N ALA A 61 -2.75 0.69 -2.65
CA ALA A 61 -1.82 1.72 -2.18
C ALA A 61 -2.07 2.14 -0.72
N GLU A 62 -3.23 1.85 -0.13
CA GLU A 62 -3.56 2.29 1.23
C GLU A 62 -2.67 1.66 2.28
N VAL A 63 -2.19 0.43 2.05
CA VAL A 63 -1.22 -0.24 2.93
C VAL A 63 0.05 0.62 3.11
N SER A 64 0.58 1.18 2.01
CA SER A 64 1.73 2.09 2.05
C SER A 64 1.43 3.39 2.81
N ARG A 65 0.19 3.90 2.68
CA ARG A 65 -0.25 5.12 3.38
C ARG A 65 -0.43 4.89 4.88
N GLU A 66 -0.92 3.73 5.31
CA GLU A 66 -1.05 3.38 6.72
C GLU A 66 0.31 3.33 7.42
N LEU A 67 1.31 2.72 6.77
CA LEU A 67 2.71 2.68 7.24
C LEU A 67 3.31 4.09 7.32
N TYR A 68 3.16 4.87 6.26
CA TYR A 68 3.61 6.26 6.20
C TYR A 68 3.00 7.11 7.33
N ARG A 69 1.67 7.07 7.50
CA ARG A 69 0.98 7.89 8.52
C ARG A 69 1.49 7.58 9.91
N TYR A 70 1.73 6.31 10.23
CA TYR A 70 2.30 5.94 11.52
C TYR A 70 3.71 6.50 11.71
N ARG A 71 4.58 6.43 10.69
CA ARG A 71 5.97 6.84 10.86
C ARG A 71 6.16 8.36 10.94
N PHE A 72 5.43 9.11 10.12
CA PHE A 72 5.73 10.53 9.88
C PHE A 72 4.73 11.52 10.47
N THR A 73 3.50 11.09 10.79
CA THR A 73 2.47 12.02 11.29
C THR A 73 2.23 11.84 12.78
N VAL A 74 2.12 12.95 13.52
CA VAL A 74 1.78 12.92 14.97
C VAL A 74 0.38 12.34 15.16
N TRP A 75 -0.57 12.78 14.34
CA TRP A 75 -1.95 12.30 14.36
C TRP A 75 -2.08 10.83 13.97
N GLY A 76 -1.25 10.32 13.05
CA GLY A 76 -1.20 8.89 12.75
C GLY A 76 -0.73 8.07 13.96
N ARG A 77 0.37 8.47 14.61
CA ARG A 77 0.88 7.75 15.79
C ARG A 77 -0.12 7.65 16.94
N THR A 78 -0.92 8.69 17.15
CA THR A 78 -1.91 8.75 18.24
C THR A 78 -3.27 8.29 17.76
N VAL A 79 -4.04 9.18 17.14
CA VAL A 79 -5.45 8.96 16.73
C VAL A 79 -5.55 7.89 15.66
N GLY A 80 -4.67 7.92 14.66
CA GLY A 80 -4.64 6.96 13.56
C GLY A 80 -4.50 5.51 14.02
N ARG A 81 -3.69 5.27 15.07
CA ARG A 81 -3.54 3.95 15.68
C ARG A 81 -4.82 3.46 16.36
N PHE A 82 -5.58 4.34 17.00
CA PHE A 82 -6.84 3.97 17.66
C PHE A 82 -7.97 3.69 16.67
N VAL A 83 -8.04 4.45 15.57
CA VAL A 83 -9.09 4.27 14.54
C VAL A 83 -8.71 3.25 13.46
N GLY A 84 -7.51 2.65 13.54
CA GLY A 84 -7.01 1.67 12.57
C GLY A 84 -6.54 2.27 11.25
N GLY A 85 -6.44 3.60 11.12
CA GLY A 85 -6.02 4.30 9.90
C GLY A 85 -4.51 4.45 9.72
N SER A 86 -3.70 3.91 10.63
CA SER A 86 -2.25 3.86 10.54
C SER A 86 -1.69 2.68 11.32
N LYS A 87 -0.63 2.04 10.81
CA LYS A 87 -0.02 0.85 11.41
C LYS A 87 1.48 0.98 11.42
N LYS A 88 2.12 0.50 12.50
CA LYS A 88 3.58 0.46 12.59
C LYS A 88 4.16 -0.63 11.69
N TYR A 89 3.58 -1.82 11.80
CA TYR A 89 3.97 -3.04 11.11
C TYR A 89 2.70 -3.80 10.73
N LEU A 90 2.81 -4.66 9.73
CA LEU A 90 1.73 -5.52 9.26
C LEU A 90 1.67 -6.78 10.11
N SER A 91 0.47 -7.24 10.44
CA SER A 91 0.27 -8.61 10.93
C SER A 91 0.44 -9.63 9.79
N LEU A 92 0.59 -10.91 10.11
CA LEU A 92 0.76 -11.98 9.12
C LEU A 92 -0.36 -11.97 8.06
N SER A 93 -1.62 -11.89 8.49
CA SER A 93 -2.76 -11.88 7.59
C SER A 93 -2.81 -10.62 6.71
N GLU A 94 -2.37 -9.48 7.23
CA GLU A 94 -2.30 -8.23 6.47
C GLU A 94 -1.14 -8.24 5.47
N ALA A 95 0.00 -8.83 5.84
CA ALA A 95 1.12 -9.03 4.93
C ALA A 95 0.70 -9.95 3.77
N GLU A 96 0.08 -11.08 4.04
CA GLU A 96 -0.48 -11.98 3.01
C GLU A 96 -1.48 -11.25 2.10
N THR A 97 -2.35 -10.44 2.68
CA THR A 97 -3.33 -9.63 1.93
C THR A 97 -2.62 -8.58 1.06
N MET A 98 -1.60 -7.91 1.59
CA MET A 98 -0.78 -6.96 0.85
C MET A 98 -0.07 -7.65 -0.32
N PHE A 99 0.53 -8.82 -0.10
CA PHE A 99 1.16 -9.62 -1.15
C PHE A 99 0.16 -9.95 -2.26
N ASP A 100 -1.01 -10.47 -1.90
CA ASP A 100 -2.11 -10.75 -2.84
C ASP A 100 -2.42 -9.48 -3.67
N TYR A 101 -2.68 -8.36 -3.00
CA TYR A 101 -3.09 -7.10 -3.61
C TYR A 101 -2.02 -6.51 -4.54
N ASN A 102 -0.77 -6.52 -4.10
CA ASN A 102 0.34 -5.95 -4.85
C ASN A 102 0.62 -6.76 -6.12
N TRP A 103 0.59 -8.09 -6.05
CA TRP A 103 0.87 -8.94 -7.21
C TRP A 103 -0.24 -8.92 -8.28
N TYR A 104 -1.48 -8.55 -7.93
CA TYR A 104 -2.51 -8.20 -8.92
C TYR A 104 -2.30 -6.82 -9.58
N CYS A 105 -1.23 -6.10 -9.30
CA CYS A 105 -0.89 -4.88 -10.05
C CYS A 105 0.06 -5.23 -11.19
N THR A 106 -0.37 -5.02 -12.44
CA THR A 106 0.48 -5.18 -13.64
C THR A 106 1.28 -3.92 -13.98
N ASN A 107 1.19 -2.88 -13.15
CA ASN A 107 1.79 -1.57 -13.38
C ASN A 107 1.41 -0.95 -14.74
N CYS A 108 0.13 -1.04 -15.12
CA CYS A 108 -0.39 -0.50 -16.38
C CYS A 108 -0.52 1.03 -16.42
N GLY A 109 -0.32 1.74 -15.31
CA GLY A 109 -0.41 3.21 -15.24
C GLY A 109 -1.82 3.81 -15.31
N ALA A 110 -2.87 3.01 -15.54
CA ALA A 110 -4.25 3.51 -15.70
C ALA A 110 -4.73 4.36 -14.51
N CYS A 111 -4.31 4.03 -13.29
CA CYS A 111 -4.65 4.78 -12.08
C CYS A 111 -4.09 6.20 -12.06
N MET A 112 -2.91 6.43 -12.66
CA MET A 112 -2.27 7.74 -12.72
C MET A 112 -3.05 8.66 -13.67
N PHE A 113 -3.42 8.16 -14.85
CA PHE A 113 -4.08 8.95 -15.88
C PHE A 113 -5.46 9.47 -15.48
N VAL A 114 -6.19 8.72 -14.66
CA VAL A 114 -7.54 9.11 -14.22
C VAL A 114 -7.56 9.83 -12.88
N CYS A 115 -6.42 9.87 -12.16
CA CYS A 115 -6.38 10.48 -10.85
C CYS A 115 -6.46 12.00 -10.97
N PRO A 116 -7.46 12.67 -10.34
CA PRO A 116 -7.53 14.14 -10.35
C PRO A 116 -6.38 14.79 -9.59
N MET A 117 -5.70 14.04 -8.71
CA MET A 117 -4.53 14.47 -7.96
C MET A 117 -3.21 14.06 -8.64
N GLY A 118 -3.24 13.45 -9.84
CA GLY A 118 -2.03 13.02 -10.55
C GLY A 118 -1.19 11.98 -9.80
N ILE A 119 -1.81 11.18 -8.93
CA ILE A 119 -1.10 10.19 -8.10
C ILE A 119 -0.87 8.91 -8.89
N ASP A 120 0.37 8.45 -8.93
CA ASP A 120 0.70 7.11 -9.42
C ASP A 120 0.63 6.08 -8.28
N SER A 121 -0.55 5.47 -8.09
CA SER A 121 -0.69 4.34 -7.16
C SER A 121 0.13 3.13 -7.59
N GLY A 122 0.44 2.97 -8.89
CA GLY A 122 1.26 1.87 -9.41
C GLY A 122 2.69 1.95 -8.88
N ALA A 123 3.27 3.15 -8.85
CA ALA A 123 4.59 3.41 -8.26
C ALA A 123 4.64 3.01 -6.78
N LEU A 124 3.65 3.41 -5.97
CA LEU A 124 3.57 3.01 -4.56
C LEU A 124 3.49 1.50 -4.38
N ILE A 125 2.71 0.83 -5.22
CA ILE A 125 2.54 -0.64 -5.17
C ILE A 125 3.84 -1.34 -5.58
N ASN A 126 4.55 -0.86 -6.59
CA ASN A 126 5.83 -1.44 -6.99
C ASN A 126 6.88 -1.29 -5.91
N LEU A 127 6.97 -0.14 -5.25
CA LEU A 127 7.87 0.04 -4.11
C LEU A 127 7.57 -0.98 -3.00
N MET A 128 6.29 -1.25 -2.75
CA MET A 128 5.89 -2.28 -1.79
C MET A 128 6.16 -3.71 -2.28
N LYS A 129 6.27 -3.97 -3.58
CA LYS A 129 6.73 -5.27 -4.11
C LYS A 129 8.23 -5.47 -3.96
N GLU A 130 9.01 -4.39 -4.08
CA GLU A 130 10.46 -4.45 -3.88
C GLU A 130 10.82 -4.73 -2.42
N ALA A 131 9.95 -4.31 -1.49
CA ALA A 131 10.10 -4.56 -0.06
C ALA A 131 9.64 -5.97 0.40
N ALA A 132 9.05 -6.80 -0.48
CA ALA A 132 8.27 -7.98 -0.11
C ALA A 132 8.78 -9.26 -0.78
#